data_AF-A0A496N876-F1
#
_entry.id   AF-A0A496N876-F1
#
_cell.length_a   1.000
_cell.length_b   1.000
_cell.length_c   1.000
_cell.angle_alpha   90.00
_cell.angle_beta   90.00
_cell.angle_gamma   90.00
#
_symmetry.space_group_name_H-M   'P 1'
#
loop_
_entity.id
_entity.type
_entity.pdbx_description
1 polymer ?
#
loop_
_entity_poly.entity_id
_entity_poly.type
_entity_poly.pdbx_seq_one_letter_code
_entity_poly.pdbx_strand_id
1 'polypeptide(L)'
;RLKDVQSEATEEVALDGVFVAIGHAPNTEIFQDQLELNNGYIVVKSGLDGNATATSVEGVFAAGDVMDHNYRQAITSAGTGCMAALDAERYLDAQKA
;
A
#
# COMPACT_ATOMS: atom_id res chain seq x y z
N ARG A 1 21.21 8.17 -21.53
CA ARG A 1 22.47 7.45 -21.20
C ARG A 1 22.08 6.13 -20.55
N LEU A 2 22.46 5.02 -21.17
CA LEU A 2 22.30 3.68 -20.62
C LEU A 2 23.64 3.23 -20.03
N LYS A 3 23.59 2.39 -19.00
CA LYS A 3 24.77 1.83 -18.33
C LYS A 3 24.61 0.32 -18.27
N ASP A 4 25.62 -0.40 -18.74
CA ASP A 4 25.68 -1.85 -18.65
C ASP A 4 25.87 -2.29 -17.19
N VAL A 5 25.00 -3.18 -16.72
CA VAL A 5 24.99 -3.71 -15.35
C VAL A 5 26.12 -4.71 -15.06
N GLN A 6 26.84 -5.18 -16.09
CA GLN A 6 27.95 -6.14 -15.97
C GLN A 6 29.31 -5.50 -16.22
N SER A 7 29.39 -4.53 -17.13
CA SER A 7 30.68 -3.98 -17.61
C SER A 7 30.94 -2.53 -17.23
N GLU A 8 29.99 -1.84 -16.59
CA GLU A 8 30.03 -0.39 -16.29
C GLU A 8 30.13 0.53 -17.51
N ALA A 9 30.19 -0.03 -18.72
CA ALA A 9 30.21 0.71 -19.98
C ALA A 9 28.94 1.56 -20.13
N THR A 10 29.06 2.73 -20.75
CA THR A 10 27.91 3.62 -20.94
C THR A 10 27.74 4.00 -22.41
N GLU A 11 26.48 4.09 -22.83
CA GLU A 11 26.09 4.48 -24.18
C GLU A 11 25.05 5.61 -24.16
N GLU A 12 25.03 6.40 -25.23
CA GLU A 12 24.01 7.40 -25.48
C GLU A 12 23.08 6.92 -26.59
N VAL A 13 21.78 7.04 -26.37
CA VAL A 13 20.75 6.64 -27.32
C VAL A 13 19.95 7.89 -27.65
N ALA A 14 19.91 8.24 -28.93
CA ALA A 14 19.04 9.31 -29.43
C ALA A 14 17.59 8.83 -29.45
N LEU A 15 16.70 9.56 -28.79
CA LEU A 15 15.29 9.23 -28.65
C LEU A 15 14.46 10.51 -28.48
N ASP A 16 13.18 10.44 -28.84
CA ASP A 16 12.25 11.56 -28.72
C ASP A 16 11.55 11.61 -27.35
N GLY A 17 11.52 10.50 -26.61
CA GLY A 17 10.85 10.42 -25.32
C GLY A 17 11.19 9.16 -24.52
N VAL A 18 11.09 9.28 -23.20
CA VAL A 18 11.35 8.20 -22.23
C VAL A 18 10.19 8.08 -21.24
N PHE A 19 9.77 6.84 -20.98
CA PHE A 19 8.77 6.51 -19.96
C PHE A 19 9.41 5.68 -18.85
N VAL A 20 9.35 6.16 -17.62
CA VAL A 20 9.92 5.48 -16.45
C VAL A 20 8.81 4.69 -15.75
N ALA A 21 8.88 3.35 -15.82
CA ALA A 21 7.89 2.44 -15.25
C ALA A 21 8.55 1.38 -14.34
N ILE A 22 9.17 1.83 -13.24
CA ILE A 22 9.94 0.99 -12.31
C ILE A 22 9.12 0.51 -11.09
N GLY A 23 7.80 0.62 -11.17
CA GLY A 23 6.87 0.30 -10.07
C GLY A 23 6.35 1.52 -9.33
N HIS A 24 5.55 1.28 -8.30
CA HIS A 24 4.91 2.30 -7.46
C HIS A 24 5.35 2.13 -6.01
N ALA A 25 5.57 3.25 -5.32
CA ALA A 25 5.70 3.29 -3.88
C ALA A 25 4.32 3.60 -3.25
N PRO A 26 4.01 3.04 -2.06
CA PRO A 26 2.78 3.37 -1.35
C PRO A 26 2.78 4.83 -0.89
N ASN A 27 1.66 5.55 -1.07
CA ASN A 27 1.51 6.96 -0.71
C ASN A 27 1.24 7.13 0.80
N THR A 28 2.24 6.90 1.64
CA THR A 28 2.08 6.84 3.11
C THR A 28 2.92 7.86 3.88
N GLU A 29 3.60 8.76 3.18
CA GLU A 29 4.51 9.75 3.79
C GLU A 29 3.83 10.58 4.88
N ILE A 30 2.57 10.94 4.69
CA ILE A 30 1.80 11.74 5.66
C ILE A 30 1.41 10.98 6.94
N PHE A 31 1.54 9.65 6.94
CA PHE A 31 1.20 8.78 8.08
C PHE A 31 2.43 8.32 8.87
N GLN A 32 3.63 8.77 8.47
CA GLN A 32 4.87 8.50 9.19
C GLN A 32 4.72 8.93 10.66
N ASP A 33 5.30 8.13 11.56
CA ASP A 33 5.26 8.30 13.02
C ASP A 33 3.87 8.27 13.69
N GLN A 34 2.80 8.10 12.91
CA GLN A 34 1.42 8.00 13.41
C GLN A 34 0.85 6.60 13.28
N LEU A 35 1.17 5.91 12.18
CA LEU A 35 0.80 4.53 11.94
C LEU A 35 2.05 3.65 11.85
N GLU A 36 1.91 2.38 12.23
CA GLU A 36 2.96 1.39 11.99
C GLU A 36 3.08 1.14 10.48
N LEU A 37 4.30 1.35 9.96
CA LEU A 37 4.65 1.15 8.56
C LEU A 37 5.74 0.09 8.43
N ASN A 38 5.64 -0.77 7.41
CA ASN A 38 6.69 -1.71 7.02
C ASN A 38 7.05 -1.48 5.54
N ASN A 39 8.29 -1.02 5.28
CA ASN A 39 8.74 -0.64 3.94
C ASN A 39 7.79 0.34 3.23
N GLY A 40 7.21 1.27 3.99
CA GLY A 40 6.23 2.25 3.50
C GLY A 40 4.80 1.73 3.39
N TYR A 41 4.51 0.44 3.56
CA TYR A 41 3.14 -0.07 3.56
C TYR A 41 2.54 0.02 4.97
N ILE A 42 1.27 0.38 5.09
CA ILE A 42 0.58 0.42 6.38
C ILE A 42 0.39 -1.01 6.89
N VAL A 43 0.87 -1.28 8.11
CA VAL A 43 0.66 -2.57 8.76
C VAL A 43 -0.79 -2.65 9.22
N VAL A 44 -1.46 -3.75 8.82
CA VAL A 44 -2.82 -4.07 9.25
C VAL A 44 -2.84 -5.39 10.01
N LYS A 45 -3.86 -5.58 10.85
CA LYS A 45 -4.03 -6.78 11.68
C LYS A 45 -4.05 -8.07 10.86
N SER A 46 -4.68 -8.04 9.68
CA SER A 46 -4.92 -9.22 8.85
C SER A 46 -5.59 -10.35 9.65
N GLY A 47 -5.30 -11.61 9.32
CA GLY A 47 -5.85 -12.79 10.00
C GLY A 47 -7.26 -13.16 9.56
N LEU A 48 -7.90 -14.05 10.32
CA LEU A 48 -9.17 -14.71 9.94
C LEU A 48 -10.34 -14.39 10.87
N ASP A 49 -10.08 -13.69 11.98
CA ASP A 49 -11.06 -13.46 13.06
C ASP A 49 -11.73 -12.07 12.99
N GLY A 50 -11.66 -11.40 11.84
CA GLY A 50 -12.23 -10.07 11.62
C GLY A 50 -11.38 -8.91 12.15
N ASN A 51 -11.81 -7.69 11.81
CA ASN A 51 -11.05 -6.46 12.01
C ASN A 51 -9.71 -6.47 11.25
N ALA A 52 -9.67 -7.15 10.10
CA ALA A 52 -8.45 -7.48 9.39
C ALA A 52 -7.77 -6.25 8.76
N THR A 53 -8.52 -5.18 8.53
CA THR A 53 -8.01 -3.93 7.94
C THR A 53 -7.57 -2.91 8.97
N ALA A 54 -7.75 -3.20 10.27
CA ALA A 54 -7.37 -2.29 11.35
C ALA A 54 -5.86 -2.10 11.41
N THR A 55 -5.45 -0.85 11.61
CA THR A 55 -4.05 -0.44 11.74
C THR A 55 -3.59 -0.48 13.21
N SER A 56 -2.40 0.04 13.49
CA SER A 56 -1.88 0.22 14.86
C SER A 56 -2.69 1.22 15.69
N VAL A 57 -3.54 2.05 15.07
CA VAL A 57 -4.41 3.02 15.73
C VAL A 57 -5.86 2.57 15.63
N GLU A 58 -6.54 2.49 16.78
CA GLU A 58 -7.94 2.10 16.84
C GLU A 58 -8.84 3.10 16.07
N GLY A 59 -9.79 2.57 15.30
CA GLY A 59 -10.66 3.37 14.44
C GLY A 59 -10.02 3.81 13.12
N VAL A 60 -8.76 3.47 12.86
CA VAL A 60 -8.08 3.72 11.58
C VAL A 60 -7.87 2.40 10.85
N PHE A 61 -8.29 2.36 9.59
CA PHE A 61 -8.27 1.18 8.72
C PHE A 61 -7.54 1.47 7.41
N ALA A 62 -6.87 0.48 6.84
CA ALA A 62 -6.18 0.59 5.56
C ALA A 62 -6.60 -0.51 4.57
N ALA A 63 -6.73 -0.16 3.30
CA ALA A 63 -7.17 -1.06 2.24
C ALA A 63 -6.45 -0.80 0.90
N GLY A 64 -6.35 -1.83 0.07
CA GLY A 64 -5.68 -1.78 -1.23
C GLY A 64 -4.15 -1.74 -1.16
N ASP A 65 -3.54 -1.26 -2.25
CA ASP A 65 -2.09 -1.28 -2.47
C ASP A 65 -1.28 -0.55 -1.37
N VAL A 66 -1.91 0.32 -0.58
CA VAL A 66 -1.25 0.99 0.56
C VAL A 66 -0.83 0.02 1.67
N MET A 67 -1.47 -1.16 1.75
CA MET A 67 -1.18 -2.22 2.72
C MET A 67 -0.88 -3.58 2.06
N ASP A 68 -1.04 -3.72 0.74
CA ASP A 68 -0.75 -4.93 -0.02
C ASP A 68 0.45 -4.74 -0.97
N HIS A 69 1.62 -5.23 -0.57
CA HIS A 69 2.81 -5.24 -1.41
C HIS A 69 2.95 -6.49 -2.31
N ASN A 70 1.99 -7.44 -2.24
CA ASN A 70 2.09 -8.74 -2.89
C ASN A 70 1.20 -8.86 -4.12
N TYR A 71 -0.11 -8.65 -4.00
CA TYR A 71 -1.05 -8.91 -5.10
C TYR A 71 -1.26 -7.68 -5.99
N ARG A 72 -1.54 -6.51 -5.41
CA ARG A 72 -1.66 -5.22 -6.13
C ARG A 72 -2.57 -5.28 -7.35
N GLN A 73 -3.74 -5.89 -7.19
CA GLN A 73 -4.75 -6.01 -8.24
C GLN A 73 -5.99 -5.21 -7.88
N ALA A 74 -6.66 -4.64 -8.88
CA ALA A 74 -7.91 -3.92 -8.68
C ALA A 74 -8.95 -4.73 -7.88
N ILE A 75 -9.03 -6.04 -8.15
CA ILE A 75 -9.99 -6.92 -7.45
C ILE A 75 -9.60 -7.20 -5.99
N THR A 76 -8.31 -7.33 -5.67
CA THR A 76 -7.86 -7.53 -4.28
C THR A 76 -8.02 -6.23 -3.49
N SER A 77 -7.75 -5.10 -4.11
CA SER A 77 -7.93 -3.77 -3.52
C SER A 77 -9.41 -3.44 -3.29
N ALA A 78 -10.29 -3.82 -4.22
CA ALA A 78 -11.74 -3.72 -4.01
C ALA A 78 -12.23 -4.62 -2.86
N GLY A 79 -11.73 -5.86 -2.78
CA GLY A 79 -12.09 -6.79 -1.71
C GLY A 79 -11.71 -6.27 -0.33
N THR A 80 -10.48 -5.78 -0.17
CA THR A 80 -10.02 -5.20 1.10
C THR A 80 -10.70 -3.86 1.42
N GLY A 81 -11.10 -3.08 0.39
CA GLY A 81 -11.93 -1.88 0.58
C GLY A 81 -13.30 -2.21 1.18
N CYS A 82 -13.94 -3.29 0.72
CA CYS A 82 -15.18 -3.80 1.32
C CYS A 82 -14.97 -4.21 2.78
N MET A 83 -13.87 -4.91 3.09
CA MET A 83 -13.53 -5.29 4.47
C MET A 83 -13.36 -4.07 5.37
N ALA A 84 -12.66 -3.03 4.91
CA ALA A 84 -12.45 -1.80 5.68
C ALA A 84 -13.74 -1.05 5.99
N ALA A 85 -14.69 -1.02 5.05
CA ALA A 85 -16.00 -0.42 5.29
C ALA A 85 -16.78 -1.14 6.41
N LEU A 86 -16.78 -2.48 6.40
CA LEU A 86 -17.45 -3.29 7.43
C LEU A 86 -16.75 -3.22 8.78
N ASP A 87 -15.42 -3.19 8.81
CA ASP A 87 -14.64 -3.02 10.02
C ASP A 87 -14.90 -1.64 10.66
N ALA A 88 -14.96 -0.58 9.84
CA ALA A 88 -15.30 0.77 10.29
C ALA A 88 -16.75 0.90 10.79
N GLU A 89 -17.71 0.28 10.11
CA GLU A 89 -19.12 0.24 10.54
C GLU A 89 -19.25 -0.37 11.94
N ARG A 90 -18.66 -1.56 12.14
CA ARG A 90 -18.67 -2.25 13.43
C ARG A 90 -18.02 -1.43 14.54
N TYR A 91 -16.90 -0.77 14.22
CA TYR A 91 -16.23 0.12 15.17
C TYR A 91 -17.14 1.27 15.59
N LEU A 92 -17.75 1.98 14.64
CA LEU A 92 -18.62 3.13 14.92
C LEU A 92 -19.88 2.73 15.69
N ASP A 93 -20.48 1.58 15.39
CA ASP A 93 -21.66 1.10 16.11
C ASP A 93 -21.33 0.70 17.55
N ALA A 94 -20.13 0.15 17.80
CA ALA A 94 -19.67 -0.15 19.15
C ALA A 94 -19.47 1.13 20.01
N GLN A 95 -19.21 2.29 19.40
CA GLN A 95 -19.06 3.57 20.12
C GLN A 95 -20.41 4.21 20.52
N LYS A 96 -21.52 3.77 19.93
CA LYS A 96 -22.86 4.29 20.24
C LYS A 96 -23.53 3.60 21.43
N ALA A 97 -22.96 2.48 21.89
CA ALA A 97 -23.45 1.67 23.01
C ALA A 97 -22.89 2.17 24.34
#